data_AF-A0A2V9PJ75-F1
#
_entry.id   AF-A0A2V9PJ75-F1
#
_cell.length_a   1.000
_cell.length_b   1.000
_cell.length_c   1.000
_cell.angle_alpha   90.00
_cell.angle_beta   90.00
_cell.angle_gamma   90.00
#
_symmetry.space_group_name_H-M   'P 1'
#
loop_
_entity.id
_entity.type
_entity.pdbx_description
1 polymer ?
#
loop_
_entity_poly.entity_id
_entity_poly.type
_entity_poly.pdbx_seq_one_letter_code
_entity_poly.pdbx_strand_id
1 'polypeptide(L)'
;QTVTLDGFLVAAKFEATADHDIHAEIAESPKWETPHVVVEVPPGPAYCDARKKLWSLVKAELPANSTSTIHVMETPPKVRITGYVFLDSAHGSTKFCKTSGGRGIHHNGTQQVIGLWEVHPVLEVSSE
;
A
#
# COMPACT_ATOMS: atom_id res chain seq x y z
N GLN A 1 10.52 -14.44 7.76
CA GLN A 1 11.38 -13.34 8.21
C GLN A 1 10.62 -12.05 7.97
N THR A 2 10.58 -11.14 8.94
CA THR A 2 9.98 -9.81 8.72
C THR A 2 10.98 -8.90 8.02
N VAL A 3 10.46 -7.89 7.32
CA VAL A 3 11.22 -6.80 6.71
C VAL A 3 10.66 -5.47 7.17
N THR A 4 11.49 -4.45 7.12
CA THR A 4 11.11 -3.06 7.36
C THR A 4 11.43 -2.24 6.12
N LEU A 5 10.43 -1.51 5.62
CA LEU A 5 10.51 -0.61 4.47
C LEU A 5 10.35 0.83 4.97
N ASP A 6 11.35 1.66 4.71
CA ASP A 6 11.25 3.12 4.84
C ASP A 6 10.91 3.72 3.48
N GLY A 7 9.92 4.60 3.42
CA GLY A 7 9.49 5.23 2.16
C GLY A 7 8.39 6.25 2.36
N PHE A 8 7.65 6.53 1.30
CA PHE A 8 6.54 7.47 1.28
C PHE A 8 5.25 6.75 0.92
N LEU A 9 4.19 6.98 1.70
CA LEU A 9 2.85 6.51 1.33
C LEU A 9 2.36 7.37 0.17
N VAL A 10 2.26 6.79 -1.03
CA VAL A 10 1.90 7.54 -2.26
C VAL A 10 0.47 7.27 -2.71
N ALA A 11 -0.10 6.13 -2.36
CA ALA A 11 -1.51 5.85 -2.57
C ALA A 11 -2.03 4.78 -1.62
N ALA A 12 -3.34 4.75 -1.42
CA ALA A 12 -4.03 3.69 -0.70
C ALA A 12 -5.41 3.42 -1.30
N LYS A 13 -5.83 2.16 -1.23
CA LYS A 13 -7.15 1.67 -1.59
C LYS A 13 -7.67 0.77 -0.47
N PHE A 14 -8.89 1.01 -0.03
CA PHE A 14 -9.64 0.11 0.83
C PHE A 14 -10.48 -0.84 -0.03
N GLU A 15 -10.23 -2.14 0.08
CA GLU A 15 -10.91 -3.18 -0.69
C GLU A 15 -12.30 -3.51 -0.12
N ALA A 16 -13.25 -2.60 -0.31
CA ALA A 16 -14.57 -2.66 0.33
C ALA A 16 -15.46 -3.88 -0.03
N THR A 17 -15.11 -4.64 -1.07
CA THR A 17 -15.93 -5.76 -1.57
C THR A 17 -15.22 -7.11 -1.55
N ALA A 18 -13.99 -7.18 -1.03
CA ALA A 18 -13.16 -8.38 -1.04
C ALA A 18 -12.75 -8.79 0.39
N ASP A 19 -11.46 -9.00 0.64
CA ASP A 19 -10.86 -9.32 1.94
C ASP A 19 -10.91 -8.16 2.95
N HIS A 20 -11.29 -6.96 2.48
CA HIS A 20 -11.27 -5.72 3.26
C HIS A 20 -9.86 -5.30 3.67
N ASP A 21 -8.84 -5.66 2.92
CA ASP A 21 -7.48 -5.19 3.14
C ASP A 21 -7.38 -3.68 2.82
N ILE A 22 -6.38 -3.03 3.42
CA ILE A 22 -5.90 -1.74 2.93
C ILE A 22 -4.69 -2.03 2.04
N HIS A 23 -4.90 -1.91 0.74
CA HIS A 23 -3.87 -1.91 -0.28
C HIS A 23 -3.19 -0.55 -0.28
N ALA A 24 -1.92 -0.47 0.08
CA ALA A 24 -1.17 0.77 0.03
C ALA A 24 0.08 0.62 -0.83
N GLU A 25 0.48 1.71 -1.46
CA GLU A 25 1.68 1.79 -2.27
C GLU A 25 2.71 2.67 -1.57
N ILE A 26 3.90 2.10 -1.39
CA ILE A 26 5.05 2.77 -0.78
C ILE A 26 6.11 2.99 -1.85
N ALA A 27 6.60 4.23 -1.95
CA ALA A 27 7.63 4.64 -2.89
C ALA A 27 8.90 5.09 -2.17
N GLU A 28 10.04 5.07 -2.87
CA GLU A 28 11.31 5.59 -2.34
C GLU A 28 11.33 7.13 -2.20
N SER A 29 10.44 7.81 -2.93
CA SER A 29 10.32 9.27 -2.95
C SER A 29 8.84 9.68 -2.89
N PRO A 30 8.52 10.93 -2.54
CA PRO A 30 7.13 11.40 -2.55
C PRO A 30 6.59 11.65 -3.97
N LYS A 31 7.34 11.34 -5.03
CA LYS A 31 6.90 11.54 -6.41
C LYS A 31 6.20 10.29 -6.92
N TRP A 32 5.04 10.48 -7.55
CA TRP A 32 4.30 9.39 -8.18
C TRP A 32 5.14 8.62 -9.19
N GLU A 33 5.99 9.27 -9.98
CA GLU A 33 6.79 8.62 -11.03
C GLU A 33 8.06 7.93 -10.48
N THR A 34 7.93 7.17 -9.39
CA THR A 34 8.99 6.32 -8.85
C THR A 34 8.49 4.89 -8.61
N PRO A 35 9.36 3.87 -8.55
CA PRO A 35 8.91 2.50 -8.31
C PRO A 35 8.12 2.35 -7.00
N HIS A 36 6.98 1.66 -7.05
CA HIS A 36 6.15 1.39 -5.88
C HIS A 36 6.25 -0.07 -5.45
N VAL A 37 6.13 -0.28 -4.14
CA VAL A 37 5.92 -1.58 -3.50
C VAL A 37 4.52 -1.60 -2.89
N VAL A 38 3.78 -2.67 -3.16
CA VAL A 38 2.48 -2.91 -2.53
C VAL A 38 2.69 -3.40 -1.10
N VAL A 39 1.90 -2.85 -0.17
CA VAL A 39 1.79 -3.34 1.19
C VAL A 39 0.30 -3.53 1.50
N GLU A 40 -0.04 -4.64 2.14
CA GLU A 40 -1.43 -4.99 2.47
C GLU A 40 -1.59 -5.05 3.99
N VAL A 41 -2.61 -4.35 4.51
CA VAL A 41 -2.96 -4.39 5.94
C VAL A 41 -4.30 -5.07 6.13
N PRO A 42 -4.32 -6.34 6.59
CA PRO A 42 -5.58 -7.06 6.74
C PRO A 42 -6.46 -6.53 7.86
N PRO A 43 -7.76 -6.89 7.89
CA PRO A 43 -8.59 -6.67 9.05
C PRO A 43 -8.18 -7.60 10.20
N GLY A 44 -8.55 -7.21 11.42
CA GLY A 44 -8.46 -8.07 12.60
C GLY A 44 -7.63 -7.49 13.75
N PRO A 45 -7.73 -8.08 14.95
CA PRO A 45 -7.09 -7.54 16.15
C PRO A 45 -5.57 -7.41 16.03
N ALA A 46 -4.92 -8.37 15.36
CA ALA A 46 -3.46 -8.42 15.20
C ALA A 46 -2.89 -7.26 14.36
N TYR A 47 -3.71 -6.64 13.51
CA TYR A 47 -3.28 -5.59 12.57
C TYR A 47 -3.98 -4.26 12.83
N CYS A 48 -4.79 -4.18 13.88
CA CYS A 48 -5.69 -3.05 14.12
C CYS A 48 -4.92 -1.73 14.27
N ASP A 49 -3.79 -1.75 14.96
CA ASP A 49 -2.98 -0.54 15.20
C ASP A 49 -2.32 -0.06 13.91
N ALA A 50 -1.65 -0.95 13.18
CA ALA A 50 -1.09 -0.69 11.85
C ALA A 50 -2.16 -0.13 10.90
N ARG A 51 -3.33 -0.77 10.87
CA ARG A 51 -4.47 -0.39 10.02
C ARG A 51 -5.01 0.99 10.35
N LYS A 52 -5.25 1.28 11.63
CA LYS A 52 -5.71 2.59 12.09
C LYS A 52 -4.69 3.67 11.76
N LYS A 53 -3.41 3.40 12.00
CA LYS A 53 -2.32 4.35 11.73
C LYS A 53 -2.24 4.67 10.23
N LEU A 54 -2.16 3.66 9.37
CA LEU A 54 -2.12 3.85 7.92
C LEU A 54 -3.36 4.61 7.43
N TRP A 55 -4.55 4.17 7.82
CA TRP A 55 -5.79 4.82 7.38
C TRP A 55 -5.95 6.24 7.92
N SER A 56 -5.38 6.56 9.08
CA SER A 56 -5.37 7.93 9.61
C SER A 56 -4.56 8.88 8.75
N LEU A 57 -3.45 8.42 8.15
CA LEU A 57 -2.64 9.21 7.22
C LEU A 57 -3.43 9.51 5.95
N VAL A 58 -4.10 8.51 5.38
CA VAL A 58 -4.97 8.68 4.20
C VAL A 58 -6.12 9.65 4.50
N LYS A 59 -6.80 9.46 5.63
CA LYS A 59 -7.92 10.31 6.03
C LYS A 59 -7.53 11.76 6.36
N ALA A 60 -6.26 12.05 6.59
CA ALA A 60 -5.80 13.42 6.82
C ALA A 60 -5.93 14.30 5.56
N GLU A 61 -5.91 13.70 4.36
CA GLU A 61 -6.07 14.42 3.08
C GLU A 61 -7.49 14.33 2.51
N LEU A 62 -8.30 13.40 3.00
CA LEU A 62 -9.67 13.23 2.53
C LEU A 62 -10.62 14.24 3.19
N PRO A 63 -11.60 14.79 2.43
CA PRO A 63 -12.72 15.51 3.03
C PRO A 63 -13.45 14.64 4.07
N ALA A 64 -14.00 15.26 5.12
CA ALA A 64 -14.63 14.56 6.25
C ALA A 64 -15.72 13.55 5.87
N ASN A 65 -16.42 13.78 4.74
CA ASN A 65 -17.49 12.93 4.23
C ASN A 65 -17.09 12.18 2.95
N SER A 66 -15.80 12.04 2.67
CA SER A 66 -15.33 11.30 1.50
C SER A 66 -15.77 9.84 1.59
N THR A 67 -16.41 9.36 0.53
CA THR A 67 -16.72 7.95 0.32
C THR A 67 -15.73 7.28 -0.63
N SER A 68 -14.65 7.97 -1.01
CA SER A 68 -13.66 7.39 -1.90
C SER A 68 -12.96 6.24 -1.19
N THR A 69 -12.93 5.09 -1.84
CA THR A 69 -12.18 3.93 -1.36
C THR A 69 -10.73 3.96 -1.83
N ILE A 70 -10.38 4.84 -2.76
CA ILE A 70 -9.03 5.00 -3.29
C ILE A 70 -8.57 6.44 -3.18
N HIS A 71 -7.30 6.65 -2.82
CA HIS A 71 -6.71 7.97 -2.70
C HIS A 71 -5.25 7.93 -3.11
N VAL A 72 -4.85 8.88 -3.96
CA VAL A 72 -3.46 9.15 -4.30
C VAL A 72 -3.04 10.36 -3.49
N MET A 73 -1.96 10.23 -2.72
CA MET A 73 -1.60 11.22 -1.72
C MET A 73 -1.10 12.50 -2.38
N GLU A 74 -1.64 13.66 -1.99
CA GLU A 74 -1.19 14.97 -2.48
C GLU A 74 0.11 15.40 -1.79
N THR A 75 0.25 15.08 -0.49
CA THR A 75 1.44 15.32 0.33
C THR A 75 1.90 13.99 0.95
N PRO A 76 2.53 13.08 0.17
CA PRO A 76 2.93 11.75 0.63
C PRO A 76 3.72 11.79 1.95
N PRO A 77 3.17 11.25 3.06
CA PRO A 77 3.89 11.23 4.33
C PRO A 77 4.97 10.15 4.31
N LYS A 78 6.09 10.44 4.97
CA LYS A 78 7.14 9.44 5.18
C LYS A 78 6.68 8.42 6.22
N VAL A 79 6.84 7.16 5.89
CA VAL A 79 6.39 6.03 6.71
C VAL A 79 7.47 4.97 6.81
N ARG A 80 7.41 4.21 7.90
CA ARG A 80 8.15 2.98 8.09
C ARG A 80 7.16 1.85 8.32
N ILE A 81 7.21 0.84 7.45
CA ILE A 81 6.30 -0.30 7.41
C ILE A 81 7.08 -1.57 7.76
N THR A 82 6.61 -2.33 8.74
CA THR A 82 7.17 -3.65 9.07
C THR A 82 6.15 -4.74 8.81
N GLY A 83 6.55 -5.81 8.12
CA GLY A 83 5.69 -6.94 7.80
C GLY A 83 6.45 -8.12 7.21
N TYR A 84 5.75 -9.04 6.56
CA TYR A 84 6.36 -10.19 5.88
C TYR A 84 6.47 -9.96 4.38
N VAL A 85 7.60 -10.34 3.78
CA VAL A 85 7.70 -10.42 2.32
C VAL A 85 6.82 -11.56 1.84
N PHE A 86 5.93 -11.27 0.91
CA PHE A 86 5.00 -12.22 0.32
C PHE A 86 5.08 -12.16 -1.20
N LEU A 87 5.10 -13.35 -1.83
CA LEU A 87 4.97 -13.46 -3.27
C LEU A 87 3.52 -13.70 -3.61
N ASP A 88 2.88 -12.70 -4.22
CA ASP A 88 1.49 -12.77 -4.64
C ASP A 88 1.33 -13.51 -5.99
N SER A 89 1.64 -14.81 -5.95
CA SER A 89 1.60 -15.68 -7.14
C SER A 89 0.19 -15.93 -7.69
N ALA A 90 -0.86 -15.60 -6.92
CA ALA A 90 -2.26 -15.76 -7.34
C ALA A 90 -2.59 -14.88 -8.56
N HIS A 91 -1.84 -13.80 -8.78
CA HIS A 91 -2.00 -12.90 -9.91
C HIS A 91 -1.28 -13.37 -11.20
N GLY A 92 -0.99 -14.66 -11.30
CA GLY A 92 -0.93 -15.39 -12.57
C GLY A 92 0.27 -15.13 -13.48
N SER A 93 1.31 -14.46 -12.99
CA SER A 93 2.54 -14.23 -13.76
C SER A 93 3.73 -14.98 -13.18
N THR A 94 4.53 -15.61 -14.04
CA THR A 94 5.84 -16.18 -13.69
C THR A 94 6.98 -15.14 -13.75
N LYS A 95 6.69 -13.93 -14.23
CA LYS A 95 7.65 -12.80 -14.28
C LYS A 95 7.57 -11.96 -13.00
N PHE A 96 7.79 -12.59 -11.84
CA PHE A 96 7.57 -12.03 -10.50
C PHE A 96 8.21 -10.66 -10.25
N CYS A 97 9.31 -10.33 -10.93
CA CYS A 97 10.04 -9.06 -10.76
C CYS A 97 9.80 -8.04 -11.89
N LYS A 98 8.91 -8.32 -12.85
CA LYS A 98 8.74 -7.49 -14.07
C LYS A 98 7.28 -7.17 -14.41
N THR A 99 6.33 -7.59 -13.60
CA THR A 99 4.92 -7.23 -13.76
C THR A 99 4.24 -7.20 -12.41
N SER A 100 3.31 -6.25 -12.25
CA SER A 100 2.47 -6.10 -11.08
C SER A 100 1.26 -7.02 -11.08
N GLY A 101 1.00 -7.79 -12.14
CA GLY A 101 -0.22 -8.62 -12.23
C GLY A 101 -1.52 -7.80 -12.15
N GLY A 102 -1.45 -6.50 -12.48
CA GLY A 102 -2.58 -5.57 -12.38
C GLY A 102 -2.84 -5.05 -10.96
N ARG A 103 -1.94 -5.28 -10.00
CA ARG A 103 -2.12 -4.87 -8.60
C ARG A 103 -1.92 -3.36 -8.35
N GLY A 104 -1.23 -2.66 -9.24
CA GLY A 104 -0.93 -1.23 -9.05
C GLY A 104 -2.15 -0.32 -9.19
N ILE A 105 -2.26 0.67 -8.29
CA ILE A 105 -3.15 1.82 -8.38
C ILE A 105 -2.77 2.65 -9.61
N HIS A 106 -3.79 3.06 -10.36
CA HIS A 106 -3.60 3.88 -11.55
C HIS A 106 -3.85 5.35 -11.26
N HIS A 107 -2.89 6.20 -11.62
CA HIS A 107 -3.00 7.66 -11.56
C HIS A 107 -2.47 8.27 -12.87
N ASN A 108 -3.23 9.21 -13.44
CA ASN A 108 -2.93 9.85 -14.73
C ASN A 108 -2.56 8.86 -15.86
N GLY A 109 -3.23 7.70 -15.88
CA GLY A 109 -3.02 6.65 -16.89
C GLY A 109 -1.80 5.76 -16.69
N THR A 110 -1.09 5.88 -15.55
CA THR A 110 0.10 5.09 -15.23
C THR A 110 -0.02 4.37 -13.89
N GLN A 111 0.76 3.31 -13.70
CA GLN A 111 0.97 2.59 -12.44
C GLN A 111 2.46 2.30 -12.29
N GLN A 112 2.99 2.27 -11.06
CA GLN A 112 4.43 2.14 -10.83
C GLN A 112 4.86 0.89 -10.07
N VAL A 113 3.97 -0.06 -9.82
CA VAL A 113 4.32 -1.35 -9.23
C VAL A 113 5.03 -2.20 -10.29
N ILE A 114 6.22 -2.70 -9.97
CA ILE A 114 7.11 -3.39 -10.93
C ILE A 114 7.08 -4.92 -10.78
N GLY A 115 6.56 -5.45 -9.66
CA GLY A 115 6.57 -6.88 -9.36
C GLY A 115 5.36 -7.39 -8.57
N LEU A 116 5.34 -8.69 -8.34
CA LEU A 116 4.34 -9.41 -7.52
C LEU A 116 4.80 -9.61 -6.06
N TRP A 117 5.93 -9.01 -5.68
CA TRP A 117 6.40 -9.04 -4.31
C TRP A 117 5.77 -7.89 -3.53
N GLU A 118 5.11 -8.23 -2.43
CA GLU A 118 4.43 -7.28 -1.54
C GLU A 118 4.88 -7.49 -0.09
N VAL A 119 4.54 -6.53 0.77
CA VAL A 119 4.60 -6.72 2.23
C VAL A 119 3.20 -7.05 2.74
N HIS A 120 2.96 -8.31 3.10
CA HIS A 120 1.68 -8.82 3.56
C HIS A 120 1.88 -9.99 4.53
N PRO A 121 1.32 -9.95 5.76
CA PRO A 121 0.63 -8.81 6.36
C PRO A 121 1.61 -7.75 6.86
N VAL A 122 1.18 -6.50 6.82
CA VAL A 122 1.79 -5.44 7.62
C VAL A 122 1.43 -5.63 9.09
N LEU A 123 2.44 -5.58 9.95
CA LEU A 123 2.33 -5.73 11.41
C LEU A 123 2.44 -4.38 12.12
N GLU A 124 3.23 -3.45 11.58
CA GLU A 124 3.51 -2.16 12.21
C GLU A 124 3.63 -1.05 11.16
N VAL A 125 3.12 0.12 11.52
CA VAL A 125 3.25 1.36 10.76
C VAL A 125 3.71 2.46 11.70
N SER A 126 4.78 3.15 11.36
CA SER A 126 5.20 4.40 12.00
C SER A 126 5.36 5.50 10.95
N SER A 127 5.25 6.75 11.39
CA SER A 127 5.35 7.95 10.55
C SER A 127 6.19 8.99 11.28
N GLU A 128 7.04 9.71 10.55
CA GLU A 128 7.77 10.87 11.07
C GLU A 128 6.88 12.12 11.11
#